data_AF-A0A0K8W826-F1
#
_entry.id   AF-A0A0K8W826-F1
#
_cell.length_a   1.000
_cell.length_b   1.000
_cell.length_c   1.000
_cell.angle_alpha   90.00
_cell.angle_beta   90.00
_cell.angle_gamma   90.00
#
_symmetry.space_group_name_H-M   'P 1'
#
loop_
_entity.id
_entity.type
_entity.pdbx_description
1 polymer ?
#
loop_
_entity_poly.entity_id
_entity_poly.type
_entity_poly.pdbx_seq_one_letter_code
_entity_poly.pdbx_strand_id
1 'polypeptide(L)'
;MCRFKKVFQLQVDYYNKPGSGNADSGDKPSTPSSSSAAGGAATERRSESSKTRKSETARSPFPKEITDPREAAAAAAEAYKEILTGLEGAAFQSRLPFDKMTSNEAACFPDITKTGLVAQRVFLNIRNRLLQMWIENPKQQLIVENAIKDMEQPFDSDPNLVKRIHSFLERHGFINFGIF
;
A
#
# COMPACT_ATOMS: atom_id res chain seq x y z
N MET A 1 54.15 4.67 -13.89
CA MET A 1 53.64 3.70 -12.89
C MET A 1 52.12 3.58 -13.02
N CYS A 2 51.62 2.55 -13.71
CA CYS A 2 50.20 2.19 -13.76
C CYS A 2 49.97 0.99 -12.83
N ARG A 3 49.11 1.12 -11.81
CA ARG A 3 48.69 -0.02 -10.98
C ARG A 3 47.26 -0.42 -11.33
N PHE A 4 47.16 -1.41 -12.22
CA PHE A 4 45.99 -2.26 -12.39
C PHE A 4 45.68 -2.97 -11.06
N LYS A 5 44.47 -2.79 -10.51
CA LYS A 5 43.95 -3.62 -9.42
C LYS A 5 42.87 -4.57 -9.97
N LYS A 6 43.33 -5.80 -10.20
CA LYS A 6 42.71 -7.10 -9.91
C LYS A 6 41.19 -7.19 -10.06
N VAL A 7 40.80 -7.79 -11.19
CA VAL A 7 39.53 -8.50 -11.41
C VAL A 7 39.34 -9.54 -10.31
N PHE A 8 38.26 -9.45 -9.54
CA PHE A 8 37.84 -10.50 -8.62
C PHE A 8 36.76 -11.32 -9.32
N GLN A 9 37.15 -12.48 -9.84
CA GLN A 9 36.24 -13.51 -10.30
C GLN A 9 35.50 -14.03 -9.05
N LEU A 10 34.19 -13.79 -8.96
CA LEU A 10 33.33 -14.47 -7.99
C LEU A 10 33.03 -15.87 -8.54
N GLN A 11 33.66 -16.87 -7.94
CA GLN A 11 33.35 -18.27 -8.15
C GLN A 11 32.10 -18.60 -7.33
N VAL A 12 31.03 -19.01 -8.00
CA VAL A 12 29.76 -19.41 -7.39
C VAL A 12 29.81 -20.92 -7.19
N ASP A 13 29.99 -21.39 -5.95
CA ASP A 13 29.86 -22.81 -5.62
C ASP A 13 28.41 -23.09 -5.19
N TYR A 14 27.69 -23.76 -6.08
CA TYR A 14 26.33 -24.27 -5.90
C TYR A 14 26.43 -25.69 -5.36
N TYR A 15 26.07 -25.95 -4.10
CA TYR A 15 25.62 -27.28 -3.69
C TYR A 15 24.60 -27.23 -2.55
N ASN A 16 23.48 -27.89 -2.82
CA ASN A 16 22.28 -28.07 -2.02
C ASN A 16 22.48 -29.22 -1.02
N LYS A 17 21.96 -29.11 0.21
CA LYS A 17 21.94 -30.22 1.20
C LYS A 17 20.62 -30.20 1.98
N PRO A 18 19.81 -31.28 1.96
CA PRO A 18 18.64 -31.42 2.82
C PRO A 18 18.91 -32.33 4.04
N GLY A 19 18.15 -32.11 5.11
CA GLY A 19 18.01 -32.99 6.28
C GLY A 19 18.35 -32.29 7.60
N SER A 20 17.70 -32.51 8.75
CA SER A 20 16.50 -33.24 9.20
C SER A 20 16.52 -33.16 10.74
N GLY A 21 15.35 -32.91 11.38
CA GLY A 21 15.06 -33.15 12.81
C GLY A 21 15.65 -32.14 13.82
N ASN A 22 15.06 -31.89 14.99
CA ASN A 22 13.84 -32.34 15.67
C ASN A 22 13.73 -31.49 16.95
N ALA A 23 12.53 -31.10 17.40
CA ALA A 23 12.16 -30.88 18.82
C ALA A 23 10.80 -30.15 18.89
N ASP A 24 9.75 -30.84 19.36
CA ASP A 24 8.84 -30.30 20.39
C ASP A 24 7.78 -31.36 20.79
N SER A 25 7.29 -31.22 22.04
CA SER A 25 5.98 -31.61 22.60
C SER A 25 5.95 -32.66 23.72
N GLY A 26 5.41 -32.20 24.85
CA GLY A 26 4.96 -32.91 26.07
C GLY A 26 5.20 -31.99 27.29
N ASP A 27 4.26 -31.54 28.12
CA ASP A 27 2.92 -32.03 28.48
C ASP A 27 2.08 -30.92 29.18
N LYS A 28 0.74 -31.10 29.12
CA LYS A 28 -0.35 -30.45 29.89
C LYS A 28 -0.48 -31.14 31.29
N PRO A 29 -1.54 -30.99 32.13
CA PRO A 29 -2.65 -30.00 32.29
C PRO A 29 -2.80 -29.52 33.78
N SER A 30 -3.72 -28.60 34.17
CA SER A 30 -5.05 -28.92 34.79
C SER A 30 -5.77 -27.64 35.31
N THR A 31 -7.10 -27.58 35.15
CA THR A 31 -8.14 -26.70 35.77
C THR A 31 -8.53 -27.19 37.21
N PRO A 32 -9.49 -26.67 38.03
CA PRO A 32 -10.69 -25.83 37.74
C PRO A 32 -11.28 -24.84 38.83
N SER A 33 -12.29 -24.05 38.39
CA SER A 33 -13.57 -23.56 39.00
C SER A 33 -13.75 -22.89 40.38
N SER A 34 -14.52 -21.77 40.42
CA SER A 34 -15.58 -21.40 41.41
C SER A 34 -16.30 -20.09 41.00
N SER A 35 -17.56 -20.07 40.54
CA SER A 35 -18.87 -19.91 41.23
C SER A 35 -19.18 -18.57 41.94
N SER A 36 -20.25 -17.87 41.55
CA SER A 36 -21.35 -17.35 42.43
C SER A 36 -22.38 -16.48 41.65
N ALA A 37 -23.59 -16.38 42.21
CA ALA A 37 -24.87 -16.07 41.57
C ALA A 37 -25.58 -14.82 42.16
N ALA A 38 -26.83 -14.57 41.68
CA ALA A 38 -27.87 -13.62 42.12
C ALA A 38 -27.84 -12.24 41.41
N GLY A 39 -28.93 -11.59 40.98
CA GLY A 39 -30.39 -11.79 41.10
C GLY A 39 -31.09 -10.42 41.24
N GLY A 40 -32.19 -10.15 40.52
CA GLY A 40 -33.23 -9.19 40.97
C GLY A 40 -33.54 -7.92 40.15
N ALA A 41 -34.68 -7.97 39.44
CA ALA A 41 -35.81 -7.00 39.40
C ALA A 41 -35.72 -5.58 38.76
N ALA A 42 -36.45 -5.46 37.64
CA ALA A 42 -37.52 -4.49 37.28
C ALA A 42 -37.36 -2.97 37.52
N THR A 43 -37.65 -2.14 36.50
CA THR A 43 -38.96 -1.47 36.31
C THR A 43 -38.98 -0.61 35.01
N GLU A 44 -40.16 -0.57 34.40
CA GLU A 44 -40.63 -0.05 33.12
C GLU A 44 -40.31 1.41 32.74
N ARG A 45 -40.26 1.72 31.43
CA ARG A 45 -40.99 2.85 30.80
C ARG A 45 -41.34 2.58 29.31
N ARG A 46 -42.64 2.31 29.11
CA ARG A 46 -43.59 2.88 28.11
C ARG A 46 -43.14 3.22 26.66
N SER A 47 -43.76 2.46 25.73
CA SER A 47 -44.56 2.89 24.55
C SER A 47 -43.95 3.82 23.48
N GLU A 48 -43.88 3.36 22.22
CA GLU A 48 -44.91 3.64 21.20
C GLU A 48 -44.68 2.90 19.86
N SER A 49 -45.80 2.62 19.21
CA SER A 49 -45.97 1.87 17.97
C SER A 49 -45.70 2.73 16.74
N SER A 50 -45.00 2.20 15.73
CA SER A 50 -45.21 2.66 14.35
C SER A 50 -45.07 1.51 13.34
N LYS A 51 -46.19 1.24 12.68
CA LYS A 51 -46.33 0.38 11.50
C LYS A 51 -45.39 0.87 10.40
N THR A 52 -44.54 0.00 9.87
CA THR A 52 -44.09 0.10 8.47
C THR A 52 -44.45 -1.18 7.74
N ARG A 53 -45.24 -0.99 6.68
CA ARG A 53 -45.79 -2.05 5.84
C ARG A 53 -44.66 -2.72 5.06
N LYS A 54 -44.63 -4.04 5.15
CA LYS A 54 -43.92 -4.93 4.24
C LYS A 54 -44.59 -4.84 2.86
N SER A 55 -43.87 -4.38 1.84
CA SER A 55 -44.12 -4.77 0.45
C SER A 55 -42.80 -5.21 -0.17
N GLU A 56 -42.75 -6.51 -0.41
CA GLU A 56 -41.66 -7.24 -1.02
C GLU A 56 -41.43 -6.75 -2.45
N THR A 57 -40.21 -6.30 -2.76
CA THR A 57 -39.67 -6.43 -4.11
C THR A 57 -38.51 -7.39 -3.99
N ALA A 58 -38.75 -8.62 -4.44
CA ALA A 58 -37.81 -9.72 -4.43
C ALA A 58 -36.48 -9.29 -5.06
N ARG A 59 -35.44 -9.17 -4.23
CA ARG A 59 -34.06 -9.08 -4.69
C ARG A 59 -33.66 -10.48 -5.17
N SER A 60 -33.77 -10.70 -6.47
CA SER A 60 -33.25 -11.89 -7.14
C SER A 60 -31.77 -12.10 -6.75
N PRO A 61 -31.32 -13.33 -6.40
CA PRO A 61 -29.93 -13.60 -6.01
C PRO A 61 -28.95 -13.69 -7.20
N PHE A 62 -29.42 -13.52 -8.44
CA PHE A 62 -28.58 -13.69 -9.61
C PHE A 62 -27.70 -12.45 -9.86
N PRO A 63 -26.38 -12.62 -10.02
CA PRO A 63 -25.53 -11.57 -10.60
C PRO A 63 -26.18 -11.14 -11.91
N LYS A 64 -26.40 -9.83 -12.08
CA LYS A 64 -26.77 -9.30 -13.40
C LYS A 64 -25.64 -9.64 -14.34
N GLU A 65 -25.86 -10.65 -15.17
CA GLU A 65 -24.99 -11.00 -16.28
C GLU A 65 -24.95 -9.78 -17.19
N ILE A 66 -23.76 -9.18 -17.30
CA ILE A 66 -23.53 -7.98 -18.13
C ILE A 66 -23.76 -8.44 -19.58
N THR A 67 -24.96 -8.22 -20.08
CA THR A 67 -25.44 -8.68 -21.40
C THR A 67 -25.21 -7.65 -22.49
N ASP A 68 -24.82 -6.42 -22.13
CA ASP A 68 -24.45 -5.37 -23.08
C ASP A 68 -22.92 -5.32 -23.26
N PRO A 69 -22.40 -5.64 -24.47
CA PRO A 69 -20.98 -5.54 -24.79
C PRO A 69 -20.39 -4.14 -24.50
N ARG A 70 -21.20 -3.08 -24.52
CA ARG A 70 -20.78 -1.71 -24.21
C ARG A 70 -20.52 -1.50 -22.72
N GLU A 71 -21.35 -2.08 -21.86
CA GLU A 71 -21.18 -1.99 -20.41
C GLU A 71 -20.00 -2.85 -19.95
N ALA A 72 -19.83 -4.04 -20.56
CA ALA A 72 -18.65 -4.88 -20.34
C ALA A 72 -17.35 -4.18 -20.79
N ALA A 73 -17.37 -3.48 -21.93
CA ALA A 73 -16.22 -2.71 -22.40
C ALA A 73 -15.91 -1.50 -21.50
N ALA A 74 -16.93 -0.80 -20.99
CA ALA A 74 -16.74 0.31 -20.05
C ALA A 74 -16.16 -0.17 -18.71
N ALA A 75 -16.66 -1.30 -18.17
CA ALA A 75 -16.13 -1.92 -16.96
C ALA A 75 -14.68 -2.39 -17.15
N ALA A 76 -14.36 -2.98 -18.30
CA ALA A 76 -12.99 -3.37 -18.63
C ALA A 76 -12.06 -2.14 -18.76
N ALA A 77 -12.54 -1.04 -19.34
CA ALA A 77 -11.78 0.20 -19.47
C ALA A 77 -11.49 0.83 -18.10
N GLU A 78 -12.46 0.87 -17.18
CA GLU A 78 -12.25 1.40 -15.83
C GLU A 78 -11.29 0.50 -15.02
N ALA A 79 -11.41 -0.82 -15.14
CA ALA A 79 -10.47 -1.75 -14.51
C ALA A 79 -9.04 -1.58 -15.05
N TYR A 80 -8.89 -1.36 -16.37
CA TYR A 80 -7.59 -1.12 -16.98
C TYR A 80 -7.00 0.21 -16.51
N LYS A 81 -7.84 1.24 -16.36
CA LYS A 81 -7.44 2.53 -15.81
C LYS A 81 -6.98 2.39 -14.36
N GLU A 82 -7.71 1.66 -13.52
CA GLU A 82 -7.34 1.41 -12.11
C GLU A 82 -5.97 0.72 -11.99
N ILE A 83 -5.71 -0.29 -12.84
CA ILE A 83 -4.41 -0.97 -12.90
C ILE A 83 -3.29 -0.01 -13.29
N LEU A 84 -3.56 0.89 -14.24
CA LEU A 84 -2.58 1.88 -14.70
C LEU A 84 -2.38 3.05 -13.72
N THR A 85 -3.38 3.36 -12.89
CA THR A 85 -3.32 4.45 -11.90
C THR A 85 -2.90 3.98 -10.51
N GLY A 86 -2.78 2.67 -10.25
CA GLY A 86 -2.21 2.15 -9.01
C GLY A 86 -0.76 2.60 -8.77
N LEU A 87 -0.21 2.35 -7.57
CA LEU A 87 1.16 2.75 -7.22
C LEU A 87 2.22 2.15 -8.17
N GLU A 88 2.04 0.91 -8.59
CA GLU A 88 2.90 0.25 -9.59
C GLU A 88 2.79 0.92 -10.96
N GLY A 89 1.56 1.22 -11.38
CA GLY A 89 1.29 1.94 -12.62
C GLY A 89 1.90 3.34 -12.63
N ALA A 90 1.83 4.07 -11.52
CA ALA A 90 2.44 5.39 -11.39
C ALA A 90 3.97 5.36 -11.52
N ALA A 91 4.63 4.38 -10.87
CA ALA A 91 6.07 4.17 -11.01
C ALA A 91 6.44 3.80 -12.45
N PHE A 92 5.67 2.89 -13.07
CA PHE A 92 5.87 2.45 -14.45
C PHE A 92 5.74 3.61 -15.45
N GLN A 93 4.67 4.40 -15.36
CA GLN A 93 4.45 5.59 -16.20
C GLN A 93 5.57 6.62 -16.05
N SER A 94 6.14 6.73 -14.85
CA SER A 94 7.27 7.60 -14.55
C SER A 94 8.63 7.02 -14.95
N ARG A 95 8.67 5.82 -15.54
CA ARG A 95 9.88 5.07 -15.90
C ARG A 95 10.80 4.79 -14.69
N LEU A 96 10.22 4.54 -13.53
CA LEU A 96 10.93 4.21 -12.29
C LEU A 96 10.63 2.76 -11.86
N PRO A 97 11.61 2.03 -11.32
CA PRO A 97 11.36 0.72 -10.72
C PRO A 97 10.51 0.87 -9.45
N PHE A 98 9.42 0.11 -9.36
CA PHE A 98 8.46 0.19 -8.25
C PHE A 98 9.06 -0.18 -6.89
N ASP A 99 9.88 -1.24 -6.85
CA ASP A 99 10.33 -1.93 -5.65
C ASP A 99 11.78 -1.60 -5.24
N LYS A 100 12.48 -0.76 -6.01
CA LYS A 100 13.90 -0.46 -5.83
C LYS A 100 14.20 1.02 -6.03
N MET A 101 15.20 1.50 -5.29
CA MET A 101 15.76 2.83 -5.53
C MET A 101 16.66 2.81 -6.77
N THR A 102 16.57 3.85 -7.57
CA THR A 102 17.50 4.17 -8.65
C THR A 102 18.82 4.72 -8.10
N SER A 103 19.87 4.72 -8.91
CA SER A 103 21.16 5.29 -8.52
C SER A 103 21.07 6.80 -8.18
N ASN A 104 20.19 7.54 -8.87
CA ASN A 104 19.98 8.96 -8.61
C ASN A 104 19.31 9.19 -7.25
N GLU A 105 18.27 8.42 -6.94
CA GLU A 105 17.62 8.46 -5.63
C GLU A 105 18.60 8.05 -4.52
N ALA A 106 19.38 6.98 -4.72
CA ALA A 106 20.38 6.53 -3.76
C ALA A 106 21.46 7.60 -3.48
N ALA A 107 21.83 8.39 -4.49
CA ALA A 107 22.77 9.50 -4.34
C ALA A 107 22.17 10.70 -3.58
N CYS A 108 20.89 11.01 -3.80
CA CYS A 108 20.20 12.12 -3.13
C CYS A 108 19.73 11.79 -1.71
N PHE A 109 19.52 10.51 -1.40
CA PHE A 109 18.99 10.01 -0.13
C PHE A 109 19.95 8.99 0.52
N PRO A 110 21.22 9.36 0.77
CA PRO A 110 22.22 8.42 1.32
C PRO A 110 21.87 7.99 2.75
N ASP A 111 21.13 8.78 3.50
CA ASP A 111 20.60 8.43 4.82
C ASP A 111 19.61 7.26 4.76
N ILE A 112 18.74 7.23 3.75
CA ILE A 112 17.77 6.14 3.55
C ILE A 112 18.48 4.84 3.19
N THR A 113 19.44 4.90 2.25
CA THR A 113 20.20 3.71 1.83
C THR A 113 21.02 3.10 2.97
N LYS A 114 21.59 3.93 3.85
CA LYS A 114 22.37 3.49 5.02
C LYS A 114 21.51 2.96 6.16
N THR A 115 20.27 3.45 6.32
CA THR A 115 19.38 3.05 7.41
C THR A 115 18.88 1.61 7.25
N GLY A 116 18.66 1.16 6.00
CA GLY A 116 18.32 -0.23 5.69
C GLY A 116 17.01 -0.40 4.90
N LEU A 117 16.62 -1.66 4.67
CA LEU A 117 15.53 -2.01 3.74
C LEU A 117 14.16 -1.45 4.12
N VAL A 118 13.86 -1.31 5.41
CA VAL A 118 12.57 -0.75 5.87
C VAL A 118 12.44 0.71 5.48
N ALA A 119 13.48 1.52 5.70
CA ALA A 119 13.50 2.93 5.30
C ALA A 119 13.39 3.07 3.78
N GLN A 120 14.03 2.19 3.01
CA GLN A 120 13.89 2.15 1.55
C GLN A 120 12.45 1.86 1.11
N ARG A 121 11.75 0.91 1.76
CA ARG A 121 10.33 0.63 1.45
C ARG A 121 9.42 1.81 1.76
N VAL A 122 9.68 2.54 2.86
CA VAL A 122 8.96 3.76 3.22
C VAL A 122 9.19 4.84 2.15
N PHE A 123 10.44 5.08 1.77
CA PHE A 123 10.79 6.00 0.69
C PHE A 123 10.06 5.67 -0.62
N LEU A 124 10.08 4.39 -1.03
CA LEU A 124 9.46 3.95 -2.28
C LEU A 124 7.94 4.14 -2.26
N ASN A 125 7.27 3.84 -1.14
CA ASN A 125 5.84 4.07 -0.99
C ASN A 125 5.49 5.56 -1.12
N ILE A 126 6.20 6.43 -0.39
CA ILE A 126 5.97 7.88 -0.45
C ILE A 126 6.20 8.39 -1.88
N ARG A 127 7.30 7.98 -2.53
CA ARG A 127 7.58 8.34 -3.91
C ARG A 127 6.46 7.91 -4.85
N ASN A 128 6.05 6.64 -4.80
CA ASN A 128 5.03 6.10 -5.70
C ASN A 128 3.67 6.77 -5.48
N ARG A 129 3.34 7.10 -4.22
CA ARG A 129 2.12 7.81 -3.87
C ARG A 129 2.11 9.25 -4.37
N LEU A 130 3.23 9.97 -4.29
CA LEU A 130 3.37 11.31 -4.87
C LEU A 130 3.25 11.30 -6.40
N LEU A 131 3.84 10.31 -7.06
CA LEU A 131 3.69 10.12 -8.51
C LEU A 131 2.23 9.84 -8.89
N GLN A 132 1.57 8.97 -8.11
CA GLN A 132 0.16 8.65 -8.31
C GLN A 132 -0.73 9.89 -8.18
N MET A 133 -0.58 10.66 -7.10
CA MET A 133 -1.34 11.91 -6.88
C MET A 133 -1.18 12.89 -8.06
N TRP A 134 0.02 13.01 -8.61
CA TRP A 134 0.28 13.84 -9.79
C TRP A 134 -0.40 13.30 -11.06
N ILE A 135 -0.28 11.99 -11.33
CA ILE A 135 -0.84 11.34 -12.52
C ILE A 135 -2.38 11.37 -12.53
N GLU A 136 -3.00 11.34 -11.35
CA GLU A 136 -4.45 11.44 -11.21
C GLU A 136 -4.98 12.83 -11.60
N ASN A 137 -4.25 13.90 -11.28
CA ASN A 137 -4.66 15.29 -11.55
C ASN A 137 -3.50 16.16 -12.11
N PRO A 138 -2.96 15.87 -13.32
CA PRO A 138 -1.77 16.54 -13.85
C PRO A 138 -2.03 17.97 -14.35
N LYS A 139 -3.29 18.41 -14.35
CA LYS A 139 -3.71 19.79 -14.69
C LYS A 139 -3.77 20.71 -13.47
N GLN A 140 -3.25 20.25 -12.34
CA GLN A 140 -3.20 21.00 -11.11
C GLN A 140 -1.84 20.74 -10.49
N GLN A 141 -1.16 21.81 -10.06
CA GLN A 141 0.09 21.67 -9.33
C GLN A 141 -0.11 20.83 -8.06
N LEU A 142 0.71 19.79 -7.90
CA LEU A 142 0.78 19.01 -6.68
C LEU A 142 1.60 19.80 -5.64
N ILE A 143 0.88 20.47 -4.73
CA ILE A 143 1.45 21.27 -3.64
C ILE A 143 1.82 20.35 -2.47
N VAL A 144 3.00 20.55 -1.87
CA VAL A 144 3.53 19.68 -0.82
C VAL A 144 2.66 19.64 0.44
N GLU A 145 2.06 20.77 0.84
CA GLU A 145 1.16 20.84 2.00
C GLU A 145 -0.12 20.01 1.81
N ASN A 146 -0.61 19.89 0.58
CA ASN A 146 -1.77 19.05 0.27
C ASN A 146 -1.35 17.59 0.17
N ALA A 147 -0.23 17.31 -0.50
CA ALA A 147 0.30 15.96 -0.63
C ALA A 147 0.59 15.28 0.73
N ILE A 148 1.01 16.05 1.75
CA ILE A 148 1.19 15.52 3.11
C ILE A 148 -0.14 15.13 3.76
N LYS A 149 -1.23 15.88 3.51
CA LYS A 149 -2.56 15.59 4.06
C LYS A 149 -3.21 14.37 3.43
N ASP A 150 -2.97 14.16 2.14
CA ASP A 150 -3.54 13.06 1.35
C ASP A 150 -2.68 11.77 1.42
N MET A 151 -1.63 11.79 2.26
CA MET A 151 -0.77 10.65 2.52
C MET A 151 -1.44 9.69 3.50
N GLU A 152 -1.33 8.39 3.24
CA GLU A 152 -1.93 7.36 4.10
C GLU A 152 -0.98 6.96 5.24
N GLN A 153 -1.53 6.59 6.38
CA GLN A 153 -0.75 5.99 7.47
C GLN A 153 -0.15 4.65 7.02
N PRO A 154 1.12 4.34 7.35
CA PRO A 154 2.02 5.06 8.26
C PRO A 154 2.96 6.08 7.57
N PHE A 155 2.75 6.37 6.29
CA PHE A 155 3.69 7.15 5.48
C PHE A 155 3.58 8.67 5.70
N ASP A 156 2.56 9.12 6.44
CA ASP A 156 2.38 10.49 6.94
C ASP A 156 3.24 10.82 8.18
N SER A 157 3.87 9.81 8.80
CA SER A 157 4.56 9.95 10.09
C SER A 157 5.82 10.83 10.05
N ASP A 158 6.47 10.96 8.89
CA ASP A 158 7.62 11.84 8.69
C ASP A 158 7.33 12.83 7.54
N PRO A 159 6.69 13.98 7.83
CA PRO A 159 6.40 14.99 6.82
C PRO A 159 7.66 15.62 6.23
N ASN A 160 8.81 15.59 6.91
CA ASN A 160 10.05 16.12 6.36
C ASN A 160 10.61 15.20 5.27
N LEU A 161 10.47 13.88 5.43
CA LEU A 161 10.80 12.92 4.37
C LEU A 161 9.91 13.15 3.15
N VAL A 162 8.60 13.31 3.33
CA VAL A 162 7.66 13.62 2.23
C VAL A 162 8.07 14.89 1.50
N LYS A 163 8.39 15.98 2.22
CA LYS A 163 8.86 17.24 1.62
C LYS A 163 10.13 17.06 0.77
N ARG A 164 11.11 16.31 1.29
CA ARG A 164 12.36 16.03 0.56
C ARG A 164 12.11 15.22 -0.71
N ILE A 165 11.25 14.21 -0.65
CA ILE A 165 10.90 13.37 -1.82
C ILE A 165 10.12 14.19 -2.84
N HIS A 166 9.12 14.96 -2.42
CA HIS A 166 8.38 15.88 -3.29
C HIS A 166 9.32 16.85 -4.01
N SER A 167 10.22 17.51 -3.27
CA SER A 167 11.23 18.43 -3.84
C SER A 167 12.20 17.72 -4.79
N PHE A 168 12.51 16.45 -4.57
CA PHE A 168 13.31 15.66 -5.51
C PHE A 168 12.52 15.40 -6.79
N LEU A 169 11.28 14.92 -6.70
CA LEU A 169 10.46 14.61 -7.86
C LEU A 169 10.22 15.83 -8.74
N GLU A 170 9.94 16.98 -8.15
CA GLU A 170 9.73 18.24 -8.88
C GLU A 170 11.00 18.70 -9.61
N ARG A 171 12.15 18.74 -8.92
CA ARG A 171 13.43 19.16 -9.53
C ARG A 171 13.90 18.27 -10.68
N HIS A 172 13.52 17.00 -10.65
CA HIS A 172 13.86 16.02 -11.70
C HIS A 172 12.77 15.88 -12.78
N GLY A 173 11.68 16.64 -12.69
CA GLY A 173 10.62 16.67 -13.70
C GLY A 173 9.72 15.43 -13.70
N PHE A 174 9.57 14.76 -12.56
CA PHE A 174 8.64 13.64 -12.40
C PHE A 174 7.22 14.08 -12.05
N ILE A 175 7.07 15.26 -11.45
CA ILE A 175 5.78 15.90 -11.11
C ILE A 175 5.85 17.39 -11.48
N ASN A 176 4.71 18.08 -11.50
CA ASN A 176 4.63 19.53 -11.74
C ASN A 176 5.38 19.98 -13.01
N PHE A 177 5.24 19.21 -14.09
CA PHE A 177 5.86 19.50 -15.38
C PHE A 177 4.81 19.75 -16.45
N GLY A 178 5.19 20.46 -17.52
CA GLY A 178 4.28 20.77 -18.63
C GLY A 178 3.36 21.96 -18.31
N ILE A 179 2.09 21.84 -18.73
CA ILE A 179 1.05 22.86 -18.50
C ILE A 179 0.05 22.27 -17.50
N PHE A 180 -0.05 22.93 -16.35
CA PHE A 180 -0.84 22.53 -15.19
C PHE A 180 -1.44 23.75 -14.48
#